data_AF-A0AAI9AG23-F1
#
_entry.id   AF-A0AAI9AG23-F1
#
_cell.length_a   1.000
_cell.length_b   1.000
_cell.length_c   1.000
_cell.angle_alpha   90.00
_cell.angle_beta   90.00
_cell.angle_gamma   90.00
#
_symmetry.space_group_name_H-M   'P 1'
#
loop_
_entity.id
_entity.type
_entity.pdbx_description
1 polymer ?
#
loop_
_entity_poly.entity_id
_entity_poly.type
_entity_poly.pdbx_seq_one_letter_code
_entity_poly.pdbx_strand_id
1 'polypeptide(L)'
;MNPYIYLLNVKFLANNEPHKLIIISKKFYKEINLNNLIKIKKIIPPKNYSNIVADDLKIENPIATKYDKNHTILNFNILCKNCFIKNFKVSSYEQNLTTISQNKASYYVILPKNIKEFTFFYFNSNKQTFEKIKIPVIITQNIISTQTNINPEDEKIFTPLNILILILIAFSLIIFLVYQKIFILLLPILLSISLLLKILPKGEIEIKKGTKVQILPTKQSTIIYISNKNEKAQILNKTKNYIKIKINNKIGWIKSENYK
;
A
#
# COMPACT_ATOMS: atom_id res chain seq x y z
N MET A 1 46.01 22.79 13.03
CA MET A 1 44.77 22.22 12.46
C MET A 1 45.11 20.86 11.89
N ASN A 2 44.55 19.77 12.44
CA ASN A 2 44.79 18.44 11.87
C ASN A 2 44.13 18.35 10.49
N PRO A 3 44.85 17.86 9.46
CA PRO A 3 44.24 17.64 8.15
C PRO A 3 43.18 16.55 8.26
N TYR A 4 41.94 16.88 7.90
CA TYR A 4 40.88 15.89 7.77
C TYR A 4 41.13 15.07 6.51
N ILE A 5 41.31 13.76 6.67
CA ILE A 5 41.40 12.81 5.56
C ILE A 5 39.99 12.29 5.29
N TYR A 6 39.48 12.55 4.08
CA TYR A 6 38.20 12.03 3.62
C TYR A 6 38.45 10.91 2.62
N LEU A 7 37.94 9.70 2.91
CA LEU A 7 37.93 8.59 1.97
C LEU A 7 36.63 8.63 1.16
N LEU A 8 36.74 8.83 -0.15
CA LEU A 8 35.59 8.87 -1.06
C LEU A 8 35.59 7.64 -1.95
N ASN A 9 34.65 6.72 -1.72
CA ASN A 9 34.41 5.57 -2.58
C ASN A 9 33.26 5.89 -3.54
N VAL A 10 33.59 6.31 -4.76
CA VAL A 10 32.59 6.62 -5.80
C VAL A 10 32.43 5.44 -6.75
N LYS A 11 31.19 5.00 -6.96
CA LYS A 11 30.80 4.10 -8.05
C LYS A 11 29.86 4.86 -8.97
N PHE A 12 30.17 4.93 -10.25
CA PHE A 12 29.34 5.61 -11.24
C PHE A 12 29.30 4.80 -12.53
N LEU A 13 28.25 5.01 -13.33
CA LEU A 13 28.18 4.48 -14.68
C LEU A 13 29.11 5.32 -15.55
N ALA A 14 30.22 4.74 -15.99
CA ALA A 14 31.17 5.43 -16.86
C ALA A 14 30.61 5.48 -18.29
N ASN A 15 30.29 6.69 -18.75
CA ASN A 15 30.12 6.97 -20.17
C ASN A 15 31.48 7.36 -20.78
N ASN A 16 31.60 7.45 -22.11
CA ASN A 16 32.85 7.81 -22.80
C ASN A 16 33.31 9.29 -22.57
N GLU A 17 32.87 9.94 -21.50
CA GLU A 17 33.18 11.34 -21.18
C GLU A 17 34.28 11.44 -20.10
N PRO A 18 35.10 12.49 -20.11
CA PRO A 18 36.13 12.70 -19.10
C PRO A 18 35.50 12.83 -17.71
N HIS A 19 35.96 12.00 -16.77
CA HIS A 19 35.42 11.95 -15.42
C HIS A 19 36.15 12.98 -14.55
N LYS A 20 35.40 13.95 -14.02
CA LYS A 20 35.92 15.03 -13.18
C LYS A 20 35.21 15.00 -11.82
N LEU A 21 35.98 15.05 -10.74
CA LEU A 21 35.46 15.29 -9.39
C LEU A 21 35.66 16.77 -9.06
N ILE A 22 34.58 17.48 -8.79
CA ILE A 22 34.62 18.89 -8.40
C ILE A 22 34.32 18.98 -6.91
N ILE A 23 35.25 19.56 -6.15
CA ILE A 23 35.11 19.82 -4.71
C ILE A 23 34.97 21.33 -4.53
N ILE A 24 33.84 21.75 -3.99
CA ILE A 24 33.50 23.17 -3.79
C ILE A 24 33.30 23.42 -2.29
N SER A 25 33.93 24.47 -1.77
CA SER A 25 33.65 25.03 -0.45
C SER A 25 33.60 26.56 -0.53
N LYS A 26 33.22 27.22 0.58
CA LYS A 26 33.27 28.68 0.69
C LYS A 26 34.66 29.28 0.39
N LYS A 27 35.75 28.51 0.56
CA LYS A 27 37.13 29.02 0.47
C LYS A 27 37.97 28.35 -0.62
N PHE A 28 37.48 27.30 -1.29
CA PHE A 28 38.23 26.66 -2.35
C PHE A 28 37.35 25.97 -3.38
N TYR A 29 37.87 25.93 -4.60
CA TYR A 29 37.38 25.16 -5.72
C TYR A 29 38.51 24.26 -6.19
N LYS A 30 38.26 22.95 -6.31
CA LYS A 30 39.25 22.00 -6.83
C LYS A 30 38.60 21.02 -7.78
N GLU A 31 39.18 20.91 -8.97
CA GLU A 31 38.81 19.90 -9.96
C GLU A 31 39.89 18.81 -9.99
N ILE A 32 39.46 17.55 -9.93
CA ILE A 32 40.33 16.39 -10.00
C ILE A 32 39.93 15.57 -11.23
N ASN A 33 40.87 15.37 -12.15
CA ASN A 33 40.68 14.48 -13.28
C ASN A 33 40.81 13.03 -12.79
N LEU A 34 39.73 12.26 -12.94
CA LEU A 34 39.64 10.88 -12.49
C LEU A 34 40.13 9.87 -13.54
N ASN A 35 40.36 10.27 -14.79
CA ASN A 35 40.64 9.34 -15.89
C ASN A 35 41.84 8.41 -15.62
N ASN A 36 42.88 8.90 -14.94
CA ASN A 36 44.07 8.11 -14.60
C ASN A 36 43.97 7.41 -13.23
N LEU A 37 42.91 7.71 -12.46
CA LEU A 37 42.70 7.23 -11.08
C LEU A 37 41.62 6.14 -11.00
N ILE A 38 40.92 5.88 -12.10
CA ILE A 38 39.84 4.89 -12.16
C ILE A 38 40.24 3.71 -13.05
N LYS A 39 39.81 2.51 -12.67
CA LYS A 39 39.85 1.35 -13.53
C LYS A 39 38.48 1.18 -14.19
N ILE A 40 38.41 1.39 -15.50
CA ILE A 40 37.19 1.18 -16.27
C ILE A 40 37.17 -0.28 -16.73
N LYS A 41 36.11 -1.00 -16.36
CA LYS A 41 35.84 -2.34 -16.90
C LYS A 41 34.62 -2.24 -17.81
N LYS A 42 34.79 -2.55 -19.09
CA LYS A 42 33.66 -2.66 -20.01
C LYS A 42 32.86 -3.91 -19.65
N ILE A 43 31.56 -3.75 -19.54
CA ILE A 43 30.62 -4.82 -19.22
C ILE A 43 29.58 -4.86 -20.34
N ILE A 44 29.28 -6.06 -20.84
CA ILE A 44 28.27 -6.25 -21.89
C ILE A 44 26.92 -6.50 -21.18
N PRO A 45 25.94 -5.59 -21.31
CA PRO A 45 24.65 -5.75 -20.64
C PRO A 45 23.83 -6.85 -21.31
N PRO A 46 23.10 -7.67 -20.53
CA PRO A 46 22.17 -8.65 -21.07
C PRO A 46 20.97 -7.96 -21.73
N LYS A 47 20.23 -8.72 -22.55
CA LYS A 47 18.93 -8.27 -23.09
C LYS A 47 17.99 -7.92 -21.91
N ASN A 48 17.24 -6.83 -22.05
CA ASN A 48 16.37 -6.28 -21.00
C ASN A 48 17.12 -5.84 -19.74
N TYR A 49 18.35 -5.32 -19.88
CA TYR A 49 18.98 -4.54 -18.83
C TYR A 49 18.18 -3.25 -18.56
N SER A 50 17.95 -2.94 -17.28
CA SER A 50 17.09 -1.84 -16.84
C SER A 50 17.78 -0.48 -16.80
N ASN A 51 19.06 -0.40 -17.15
CA ASN A 51 19.92 0.77 -16.93
C ASN A 51 20.05 1.20 -15.45
N ILE A 52 19.73 0.31 -14.50
CA ILE A 52 19.96 0.52 -13.08
C ILE A 52 21.25 -0.14 -12.61
N VAL A 53 22.04 0.65 -11.89
CA VAL A 53 23.11 0.21 -11.01
C VAL A 53 22.66 0.50 -9.59
N ALA A 54 22.65 -0.52 -8.74
CA ALA A 54 22.18 -0.40 -7.36
C ALA A 54 22.87 -1.42 -6.44
N ASP A 55 22.92 -1.13 -5.15
CA ASP A 55 23.38 -2.09 -4.13
C ASP A 55 22.38 -3.23 -3.95
N ASP A 56 21.09 -2.89 -4.06
CA ASP A 56 19.95 -3.78 -3.94
C ASP A 56 18.76 -3.18 -4.70
N LEU A 57 17.92 -4.04 -5.30
CA LEU A 57 16.70 -3.64 -6.01
C LEU A 57 15.57 -4.62 -5.69
N LYS A 58 14.45 -4.09 -5.22
CA LYS A 58 13.26 -4.84 -4.82
C LYS A 58 12.04 -4.36 -5.58
N ILE A 59 11.13 -5.29 -5.80
CA ILE A 59 9.82 -5.05 -6.41
C ILE A 59 8.77 -5.21 -5.33
N GLU A 60 7.89 -4.22 -5.23
CA GLU A 60 6.76 -4.24 -4.32
C GLU A 60 5.44 -4.16 -5.09
N ASN A 61 4.44 -4.87 -4.59
CA ASN A 61 3.04 -4.80 -5.02
C ASN A 61 2.86 -4.99 -6.54
N PRO A 62 3.37 -6.08 -7.16
CA PRO A 62 3.10 -6.35 -8.56
C PRO A 62 1.62 -6.69 -8.77
N ILE A 63 0.97 -5.95 -9.66
CA ILE A 63 -0.44 -6.11 -9.99
C ILE A 63 -0.56 -6.16 -11.52
N ALA A 64 -1.08 -7.27 -12.04
CA ALA A 64 -1.38 -7.42 -13.46
C ALA A 64 -2.90 -7.31 -13.71
N THR A 65 -3.30 -6.40 -14.59
CA THR A 65 -4.70 -6.18 -14.96
C THR A 65 -4.88 -6.27 -16.47
N LYS A 66 -6.09 -6.66 -16.90
CA LYS A 66 -6.43 -6.67 -18.32
C LYS A 66 -6.49 -5.22 -18.84
N TYR A 67 -5.77 -4.92 -19.92
CA TYR A 67 -5.81 -3.62 -20.59
C TYR A 67 -6.81 -3.63 -21.76
N ASP A 68 -6.64 -4.58 -22.67
CA ASP A 68 -7.56 -4.80 -23.80
C ASP A 68 -7.74 -6.31 -24.07
N LYS A 69 -8.16 -6.69 -25.29
CA LYS A 69 -8.34 -8.11 -25.66
C LYS A 69 -7.01 -8.88 -25.72
N ASN A 70 -5.92 -8.21 -26.07
CA ASN A 70 -4.62 -8.77 -26.44
C ASN A 70 -3.47 -8.37 -25.51
N HIS A 71 -3.68 -7.40 -24.62
CA HIS A 71 -2.66 -6.82 -23.75
C HIS A 71 -3.07 -6.81 -22.27
N THR A 72 -2.07 -6.83 -21.41
CA THR A 72 -2.14 -6.79 -19.95
C THR A 72 -1.24 -5.65 -19.47
N ILE A 73 -1.72 -4.83 -18.55
CA ILE A 73 -0.85 -3.87 -17.85
C ILE A 73 -0.30 -4.56 -16.60
N LEU A 74 1.01 -4.45 -16.41
CA LEU A 74 1.68 -4.81 -15.17
C LEU A 74 2.15 -3.53 -14.48
N ASN A 75 1.65 -3.30 -13.26
CA ASN A 75 2.06 -2.20 -12.38
C ASN A 75 2.86 -2.74 -11.20
N PHE A 76 3.94 -2.06 -10.80
CA PHE A 76 4.66 -2.35 -9.57
C PHE A 76 5.47 -1.15 -9.08
N ASN A 77 5.85 -1.18 -7.81
CA ASN A 77 6.81 -0.23 -7.25
C ASN A 77 8.22 -0.82 -7.32
N ILE A 78 9.18 0.03 -7.68
CA ILE A 78 10.61 -0.27 -7.66
C ILE A 78 11.20 0.45 -6.46
N LEU A 79 11.92 -0.28 -5.62
CA LEU A 79 12.77 0.26 -4.57
C LEU A 79 14.20 -0.13 -4.85
N CYS A 80 15.12 0.82 -4.79
CA CYS A 80 16.53 0.53 -4.92
C CYS A 80 17.39 1.33 -3.95
N LYS A 81 18.49 0.73 -3.52
CA LYS A 81 19.45 1.36 -2.61
C LYS A 81 20.64 1.90 -3.41
N ASN A 82 21.03 3.14 -3.12
CA ASN A 82 22.16 3.83 -3.76
C ASN A 82 22.09 3.77 -5.30
N CYS A 83 20.93 4.15 -5.84
CA CYS A 83 20.62 4.05 -7.25
C CYS A 83 20.15 5.40 -7.80
N PHE A 84 20.15 5.51 -9.13
CA PHE A 84 19.51 6.62 -9.83
C PHE A 84 18.29 6.12 -10.58
N ILE A 85 17.14 6.09 -9.90
CA ILE A 85 15.93 5.40 -10.38
C ILE A 85 15.39 5.96 -11.71
N LYS A 86 15.63 7.24 -12.00
CA LYS A 86 15.19 7.91 -13.24
C LYS A 86 15.71 7.26 -14.52
N ASN A 87 16.82 6.52 -14.44
CA ASN A 87 17.37 5.82 -15.59
C ASN A 87 16.66 4.49 -15.87
N PHE A 88 15.73 4.06 -15.01
CA PHE A 88 15.02 2.80 -15.19
C PHE A 88 14.27 2.79 -16.53
N LYS A 89 14.68 1.87 -17.41
CA LYS A 89 13.99 1.61 -18.67
C LYS A 89 14.18 0.16 -19.04
N VAL A 90 13.08 -0.55 -19.24
CA VAL A 90 13.10 -1.98 -19.56
C VAL A 90 12.26 -2.22 -20.78
N SER A 91 12.77 -3.01 -21.73
CA SER A 91 12.07 -3.48 -22.93
C SER A 91 11.68 -2.39 -23.95
N SER A 92 11.19 -2.86 -25.10
CA SER A 92 10.62 -2.03 -26.17
C SER A 92 9.12 -1.80 -26.03
N TYR A 93 8.50 -2.32 -24.97
CA TYR A 93 7.08 -2.17 -24.73
C TYR A 93 6.74 -0.75 -24.25
N GLU A 94 5.49 -0.36 -24.46
CA GLU A 94 4.96 0.87 -23.91
C GLU A 94 5.00 0.82 -22.38
N GLN A 95 5.61 1.84 -21.78
CA GLN A 95 5.95 1.88 -20.37
C GLN A 95 5.98 3.30 -19.86
N ASN A 96 5.84 3.48 -18.55
CA ASN A 96 6.09 4.76 -17.89
C ASN A 96 6.68 4.56 -16.50
N LEU A 97 7.46 5.54 -16.07
CA LEU A 97 8.09 5.60 -14.76
C LEU A 97 7.67 6.89 -14.06
N THR A 98 7.00 6.77 -12.93
CA THR A 98 6.67 7.90 -12.06
C THR A 98 7.59 7.86 -10.84
N THR A 99 8.53 8.80 -10.77
CA THR A 99 9.46 8.90 -9.63
C THR A 99 8.71 9.41 -8.40
N ILE A 100 8.76 8.66 -7.30
CA ILE A 100 8.15 9.03 -6.01
C ILE A 100 9.21 9.67 -5.09
N SER A 101 10.42 9.10 -5.08
CA SER A 101 11.59 9.63 -4.37
C SER A 101 12.87 9.19 -5.07
N GLN A 102 14.04 9.61 -4.58
CA GLN A 102 15.33 9.24 -5.16
C GLN A 102 15.54 7.72 -5.30
N ASN A 103 14.95 6.95 -4.37
CA ASN A 103 15.13 5.50 -4.25
C ASN A 103 13.85 4.70 -4.53
N LYS A 104 12.76 5.36 -4.95
CA LYS A 104 11.45 4.73 -5.16
C LYS A 104 10.73 5.31 -6.38
N ALA A 105 10.21 4.44 -7.22
CA ALA A 105 9.35 4.82 -8.34
C ALA A 105 8.19 3.84 -8.52
N SER A 106 7.09 4.33 -9.05
CA SER A 106 6.02 3.49 -9.61
C SER A 106 6.28 3.28 -11.09
N TYR A 107 6.11 2.06 -11.57
CA TYR A 107 6.33 1.68 -12.96
C TYR A 107 5.15 0.89 -13.50
N TYR A 108 4.81 1.15 -14.75
CA TYR A 108 3.90 0.30 -15.51
C TYR A 108 4.47 -0.07 -16.86
N VAL A 109 4.08 -1.26 -17.35
CA VAL A 109 4.39 -1.75 -18.68
C VAL A 109 3.20 -2.48 -19.29
N ILE A 110 2.94 -2.24 -20.59
CA ILE A 110 1.90 -2.91 -21.36
C ILE A 110 2.52 -4.13 -22.06
N LEU A 111 2.07 -5.32 -21.68
CA LEU A 111 2.60 -6.60 -22.16
C LEU A 111 1.56 -7.33 -22.99
N PRO A 112 1.96 -8.05 -24.06
CA PRO A 112 1.11 -9.03 -24.70
C PRO A 112 0.56 -10.06 -23.70
N LYS A 113 -0.72 -10.43 -23.84
CA LYS A 113 -1.46 -11.31 -22.91
C LYS A 113 -0.84 -12.71 -22.74
N ASN A 114 -0.04 -13.17 -23.69
CA ASN A 114 0.65 -14.46 -23.60
C ASN A 114 1.89 -14.44 -22.68
N ILE A 115 2.37 -13.26 -22.27
CA ILE A 115 3.50 -13.14 -21.35
C ILE A 115 3.04 -13.44 -19.92
N LYS A 116 3.55 -14.56 -19.37
CA LYS A 116 3.26 -14.99 -17.99
C LYS A 116 4.28 -14.50 -16.96
N GLU A 117 5.45 -14.07 -17.40
CA GLU A 117 6.54 -13.61 -16.54
C GLU A 117 7.23 -12.42 -17.21
N PHE A 118 7.32 -11.29 -16.50
CA PHE A 118 8.11 -10.14 -16.92
C PHE A 118 9.48 -10.21 -16.26
N THR A 119 10.55 -10.17 -17.07
CA THR A 119 11.92 -10.31 -16.56
C THR A 119 12.85 -9.25 -17.09
N PHE A 120 13.70 -8.74 -16.21
CA PHE A 120 14.73 -7.78 -16.54
C PHE A 120 15.95 -7.96 -15.65
N PHE A 121 17.05 -7.30 -16.01
CA PHE A 121 18.29 -7.34 -15.25
C PHE A 121 18.62 -5.96 -14.69
N TYR A 122 19.19 -5.92 -13.49
CA TYR A 122 19.88 -4.73 -12.96
C TYR A 122 21.32 -5.11 -12.61
N PHE A 123 22.22 -4.13 -12.52
CA PHE A 123 23.61 -4.38 -12.13
C PHE A 123 23.76 -4.19 -10.62
N ASN A 124 24.07 -5.27 -9.91
CA ASN A 124 24.31 -5.20 -8.47
C ASN A 124 25.75 -4.72 -8.21
N SER A 125 25.89 -3.53 -7.62
CA SER A 125 27.18 -2.87 -7.35
C SER A 125 28.03 -3.57 -6.28
N ASN A 126 27.41 -4.37 -5.40
CA ASN A 126 28.08 -5.10 -4.33
C ASN A 126 28.62 -6.43 -4.85
N LYS A 127 27.80 -7.17 -5.59
CA LYS A 127 28.18 -8.46 -6.21
C LYS A 127 28.96 -8.29 -7.51
N GLN A 128 28.92 -7.10 -8.11
CA GLN A 128 29.53 -6.78 -9.41
C GLN A 128 29.03 -7.65 -10.57
N THR A 129 27.76 -8.05 -10.51
CA THR A 129 27.12 -8.93 -11.50
C THR A 129 25.72 -8.44 -11.85
N PHE A 130 25.22 -8.84 -13.02
CA PHE A 130 23.82 -8.64 -13.36
C PHE A 130 22.95 -9.63 -12.61
N GLU A 131 21.92 -9.12 -11.94
CA GLU A 131 20.92 -9.93 -11.29
C GLU A 131 19.60 -9.88 -12.03
N LYS A 132 18.96 -11.04 -12.16
CA LYS A 132 17.68 -11.19 -12.84
C LYS A 132 16.54 -10.98 -11.86
N ILE A 133 15.65 -10.05 -12.17
CA ILE A 133 14.35 -9.89 -11.53
C ILE A 133 13.29 -10.61 -12.37
N LYS A 134 12.43 -11.37 -11.71
CA LYS A 134 11.30 -12.07 -12.31
C LYS A 134 10.02 -11.66 -11.60
N ILE A 135 9.04 -11.20 -12.37
CA ILE A 135 7.74 -10.77 -11.86
C ILE A 135 6.67 -11.61 -12.55
N PRO A 136 5.91 -12.44 -11.81
CA PRO A 136 4.82 -13.21 -12.40
C PRO A 136 3.67 -12.28 -12.82
N VAL A 137 3.18 -12.47 -14.04
CA VAL A 137 2.04 -11.72 -14.63
C VAL A 137 0.79 -12.56 -14.43
N ILE A 138 0.30 -12.59 -13.19
CA ILE A 138 -0.93 -13.31 -12.84
C ILE A 138 -2.06 -12.30 -12.86
N ILE A 139 -2.96 -12.40 -13.85
CA ILE A 139 -4.13 -11.53 -13.94
C ILE A 139 -5.02 -11.80 -12.73
N THR A 140 -4.96 -10.92 -11.75
CA THR A 140 -5.90 -10.91 -10.64
C THR A 140 -7.24 -10.44 -11.21
N GLN A 141 -8.25 -11.32 -11.22
CA GLN A 141 -9.62 -10.91 -11.52
C GLN A 141 -10.05 -9.90 -10.45
N ASN A 142 -9.93 -8.59 -10.72
CA ASN A 142 -10.38 -7.45 -9.92
C ASN A 142 -10.73 -7.79 -8.46
N ILE A 143 -9.76 -8.33 -7.72
CA ILE A 143 -9.77 -8.24 -6.27
C ILE A 143 -9.17 -6.86 -6.08
N ILE A 144 -10.02 -5.86 -6.13
CA ILE A 144 -9.65 -4.49 -5.83
C ILE A 144 -9.27 -4.52 -4.34
N SER A 145 -8.01 -4.83 -4.06
CA SER A 145 -7.38 -4.68 -2.76
C SER A 145 -7.05 -3.20 -2.56
N THR A 146 -8.03 -2.33 -2.77
CA THR A 146 -8.01 -0.93 -2.35
C THR A 146 -8.46 -0.76 -0.91
N GLN A 147 -8.63 -1.85 -0.17
CA GLN A 147 -8.83 -1.78 1.26
C GLN A 147 -7.70 -2.55 1.95
N THR A 148 -6.57 -1.87 2.12
CA THR A 148 -5.84 -1.95 3.39
C THR A 148 -6.87 -1.92 4.52
N ASN A 149 -6.71 -2.75 5.55
CA ASN A 149 -7.45 -2.78 6.82
C ASN A 149 -8.02 -1.42 7.29
N ILE A 150 -9.04 -0.91 6.59
CA ILE A 150 -10.02 -0.02 7.18
C ILE A 150 -10.94 -1.05 7.80
N ASN A 151 -10.57 -1.51 8.99
CA ASN A 151 -11.59 -1.86 9.96
C ASN A 151 -12.10 -0.49 10.40
N PRO A 152 -13.25 0.00 9.91
CA PRO A 152 -13.96 0.98 10.69
C PRO A 152 -14.55 0.17 11.86
N GLU A 153 -13.69 -0.22 12.79
CA GLU A 153 -13.95 0.19 14.16
C GLU A 153 -13.71 1.71 14.17
N ASP A 154 -14.55 2.43 13.40
CA ASP A 154 -14.86 3.81 13.67
C ASP A 154 -15.27 3.72 15.13
N GLU A 155 -14.52 4.41 15.96
CA GLU A 155 -14.81 4.50 17.37
C GLU A 155 -16.24 5.01 17.47
N LYS A 156 -17.21 4.10 17.57
CA LYS A 156 -18.65 4.41 17.52
C LYS A 156 -19.00 5.44 18.59
N ILE A 157 -18.14 5.58 19.58
CA ILE A 157 -18.20 6.46 20.74
C ILE A 157 -17.67 7.87 20.43
N PHE A 158 -16.62 8.06 19.62
CA PHE A 158 -15.96 9.36 19.41
C PHE A 158 -16.39 10.09 18.13
N THR A 159 -17.68 10.02 17.80
CA THR A 159 -18.26 10.90 16.78
C THR A 159 -18.53 12.29 17.37
N PRO A 160 -18.50 13.40 16.60
CA PRO A 160 -18.72 14.75 17.12
C PRO A 160 -20.00 14.90 17.95
N LEU A 161 -21.08 14.22 17.54
CA LEU A 161 -22.35 14.21 18.28
C LEU A 161 -22.24 13.46 19.62
N ASN A 162 -21.52 12.35 19.66
CA ASN A 162 -21.35 11.59 20.88
C ASN A 162 -20.36 12.27 21.85
N ILE A 163 -19.36 13.00 21.33
CA ILE A 163 -18.48 13.87 22.14
C ILE A 163 -19.30 14.96 22.83
N LEU A 164 -20.23 15.59 22.10
CA LEU A 164 -21.16 16.57 22.69
C LEU A 164 -22.02 15.94 23.80
N ILE A 165 -22.52 14.73 23.59
CA ILE A 165 -23.29 13.99 24.62
C ILE A 165 -22.40 13.70 25.85
N LEU A 166 -21.14 13.29 25.66
CA LEU A 166 -20.20 13.04 26.75
C LEU A 166 -19.89 14.32 27.56
N ILE A 167 -19.72 15.45 26.89
CA ILE A 167 -19.56 16.76 27.55
C ILE A 167 -20.80 17.10 28.38
N LEU A 168 -22.01 16.85 27.85
CA LEU A 168 -23.25 17.10 28.57
C LEU A 168 -23.41 16.19 29.79
N ILE A 169 -23.01 14.93 29.69
CA ILE A 169 -22.95 14.00 30.83
C ILE A 169 -21.99 14.53 31.89
N ALA A 170 -20.75 14.89 31.50
CA ALA A 170 -19.74 15.40 32.42
C ALA A 170 -20.20 16.70 33.11
N PHE A 171 -20.76 17.64 32.34
CA PHE A 171 -21.31 18.89 32.86
C PHE A 171 -22.46 18.65 33.85
N SER A 172 -23.37 17.75 33.52
CA SER A 172 -24.48 17.41 34.42
C SER A 172 -24.01 16.73 35.71
N LEU A 173 -22.94 15.93 35.66
CA LEU A 173 -22.33 15.34 36.85
C LEU A 173 -21.65 16.41 37.73
N ILE A 174 -21.00 17.41 37.14
CA ILE A 174 -20.43 18.54 37.89
C ILE A 174 -21.53 19.33 38.60
N ILE A 175 -22.64 19.62 37.92
CA ILE A 175 -23.81 20.27 38.53
C ILE A 175 -24.37 19.43 39.68
N PHE A 176 -24.43 18.10 39.52
CA PHE A 176 -24.85 17.21 40.60
C PHE A 176 -23.93 17.28 41.82
N LEU A 177 -22.61 17.37 41.64
CA LEU A 177 -21.67 17.50 42.78
C LEU A 177 -21.89 18.79 43.59
N VAL A 178 -22.29 19.89 42.93
CA VAL A 178 -22.54 21.18 43.58
C VAL A 178 -23.90 21.21 44.29
N TYR A 179 -24.96 20.79 43.60
CA TYR A 179 -26.33 20.96 44.10
C TYR A 179 -26.89 19.72 44.82
N GLN A 180 -26.27 18.55 44.64
CA GLN A 180 -26.57 17.27 45.30
C GLN A 180 -28.05 16.82 45.21
N LYS A 181 -28.82 17.31 44.22
CA LYS A 181 -30.21 16.90 44.00
C LYS A 181 -30.29 15.66 43.11
N ILE A 182 -30.91 14.59 43.61
CA ILE A 182 -31.00 13.29 42.93
C ILE A 182 -31.64 13.38 41.53
N PHE A 183 -32.60 14.28 41.32
CA PHE A 183 -33.28 14.45 40.03
C PHE A 183 -32.33 14.89 38.89
N ILE A 184 -31.18 15.51 39.23
CA ILE A 184 -30.16 15.92 38.26
C ILE A 184 -29.48 14.70 37.62
N LEU A 185 -29.44 13.54 38.31
CA LEU A 185 -28.86 12.30 37.77
C LEU A 185 -29.70 11.65 36.67
N LEU A 186 -30.98 11.99 36.52
CA LEU A 186 -31.81 11.41 35.46
C LEU A 186 -31.26 11.70 34.05
N LEU A 187 -30.76 12.92 33.84
CA LEU A 187 -30.21 13.36 32.56
C LEU A 187 -28.95 12.56 32.13
N PRO A 188 -27.87 12.47 32.94
CA PRO A 188 -26.68 11.70 32.57
C PRO A 188 -26.98 10.20 32.44
N ILE A 189 -27.91 9.65 33.24
CA ILE A 189 -28.33 8.25 33.13
C ILE A 189 -28.99 7.98 31.77
N LEU A 190 -29.96 8.81 31.37
CA LEU A 190 -30.67 8.64 30.10
C LEU A 190 -29.73 8.78 28.89
N LEU A 191 -28.82 9.76 28.94
CA LEU A 191 -27.81 9.97 27.90
C LEU A 191 -26.82 8.80 27.81
N SER A 192 -26.42 8.24 28.95
CA SER A 192 -25.55 7.06 29.01
C SER A 192 -26.21 5.83 28.40
N ILE A 193 -27.50 5.59 28.70
CA ILE A 193 -28.28 4.49 28.11
C ILE A 193 -28.36 4.65 26.58
N SER A 194 -28.61 5.86 26.09
CA SER A 194 -28.65 6.16 24.65
C SER A 194 -27.33 5.83 23.94
N LEU A 195 -26.18 6.12 24.56
CA LEU A 195 -24.87 5.75 24.02
C LEU A 195 -24.65 4.24 24.02
N LEU A 196 -25.02 3.55 25.09
CA LEU A 196 -24.90 2.09 25.21
C LEU A 196 -25.68 1.36 24.11
N LEU A 197 -26.91 1.79 23.81
CA LEU A 197 -27.74 1.19 22.76
C LEU A 197 -27.12 1.29 21.35
N LYS A 198 -26.26 2.29 21.09
CA LYS A 198 -25.57 2.45 19.80
C LYS A 198 -24.39 1.48 19.63
N ILE A 199 -23.81 1.01 20.72
CA ILE A 199 -22.60 0.19 20.73
C ILE A 199 -22.94 -1.30 20.61
N LEU A 200 -24.07 -1.72 21.18
CA LEU A 200 -24.48 -3.12 21.24
C LEU A 200 -24.56 -3.76 19.83
N PRO A 201 -24.00 -4.97 19.64
CA PRO A 201 -24.11 -5.69 18.37
C PRO A 201 -25.57 -6.03 18.08
N LYS A 202 -25.99 -5.85 16.81
CA LYS A 202 -27.40 -6.06 16.38
C LYS A 202 -27.77 -7.53 16.19
N GLY A 203 -27.05 -8.44 16.85
CA GLY A 203 -27.22 -9.90 16.78
C GLY A 203 -26.14 -10.63 15.96
N GLU A 204 -26.06 -11.95 16.16
CA GLU A 204 -25.23 -12.89 15.39
C GLU A 204 -26.11 -13.76 14.50
N ILE A 205 -25.60 -14.14 13.33
CA ILE A 205 -26.24 -15.06 12.40
C ILE A 205 -25.27 -16.16 11.97
N GLU A 206 -25.81 -17.31 11.59
CA GLU A 206 -25.02 -18.38 10.99
C GLU A 206 -25.13 -18.31 9.46
N ILE A 207 -23.98 -18.13 8.80
CA ILE A 207 -23.91 -18.11 7.34
C ILE A 207 -23.56 -19.51 6.82
N LYS A 208 -24.21 -19.92 5.73
CA LYS A 208 -24.00 -21.24 5.12
C LYS A 208 -22.69 -21.29 4.33
N LYS A 209 -22.10 -22.48 4.20
CA LYS A 209 -21.00 -22.76 3.25
C LYS A 209 -21.38 -22.31 1.83
N GLY A 210 -20.44 -21.67 1.13
CA GLY A 210 -20.63 -21.14 -0.23
C GLY A 210 -21.26 -19.74 -0.28
N THR A 211 -21.58 -19.13 0.85
CA THR A 211 -22.11 -17.75 0.89
C THR A 211 -21.08 -16.76 0.36
N LYS A 212 -21.48 -16.00 -0.66
CA LYS A 212 -20.68 -14.93 -1.27
C LYS A 212 -20.88 -13.63 -0.50
N VAL A 213 -19.80 -13.08 0.04
CA VAL A 213 -19.77 -11.77 0.69
C VAL A 213 -19.31 -10.74 -0.33
N GLN A 214 -20.08 -9.67 -0.46
CA GLN A 214 -19.93 -8.62 -1.46
C GLN A 214 -19.57 -7.27 -0.84
N ILE A 215 -18.95 -6.37 -1.60
CA ILE A 215 -18.60 -5.01 -1.11
C ILE A 215 -19.84 -4.13 -0.96
N LEU A 216 -20.79 -4.28 -1.89
CA LEU A 216 -22.00 -3.46 -1.99
C LEU A 216 -23.25 -4.35 -2.03
N PRO A 217 -24.41 -3.86 -1.57
CA PRO A 217 -25.67 -4.60 -1.58
C PRO A 217 -26.32 -4.59 -2.99
N THR A 218 -25.61 -5.09 -4.01
CA THR A 218 -26.09 -5.11 -5.40
C THR A 218 -25.75 -6.43 -6.09
N LYS A 219 -26.59 -6.85 -7.07
CA LYS A 219 -26.47 -8.17 -7.72
C LYS A 219 -25.13 -8.40 -8.41
N GLN A 220 -24.51 -7.34 -8.93
CA GLN A 220 -23.25 -7.37 -9.69
C GLN A 220 -22.05 -6.88 -8.86
N SER A 221 -22.16 -6.86 -7.52
CA SER A 221 -21.07 -6.42 -6.67
C SER A 221 -19.91 -7.43 -6.61
N THR A 222 -18.69 -6.90 -6.50
CA THR A 222 -17.46 -7.66 -6.32
C THR A 222 -17.52 -8.53 -5.06
N ILE A 223 -17.14 -9.81 -5.21
CA ILE A 223 -17.08 -10.78 -4.12
C ILE A 223 -15.72 -10.65 -3.41
N ILE A 224 -15.74 -10.38 -2.11
CA ILE A 224 -14.53 -10.25 -1.28
C ILE A 224 -14.21 -11.49 -0.47
N TYR A 225 -15.20 -12.36 -0.26
CA TYR A 225 -15.04 -13.58 0.51
C TYR A 225 -16.11 -14.60 0.12
N ILE A 226 -15.76 -15.88 0.17
CA ILE A 226 -16.69 -16.99 0.02
C ILE A 226 -16.48 -17.90 1.23
N SER A 227 -17.57 -18.21 1.93
CA SER A 227 -17.49 -19.05 3.13
C SER A 227 -17.15 -20.49 2.79
N ASN A 228 -16.11 -21.05 3.41
CA ASN A 228 -15.68 -22.44 3.17
C ASN A 228 -16.39 -23.46 4.06
N LYS A 229 -17.05 -23.00 5.12
CA LYS A 229 -17.83 -23.79 6.07
C LYS A 229 -19.02 -22.96 6.59
N ASN A 230 -19.84 -23.53 7.47
CA ASN A 230 -20.81 -22.73 8.21
C ASN A 230 -20.07 -21.93 9.28
N GLU A 231 -20.30 -20.63 9.33
CA GLU A 231 -19.55 -19.71 10.20
C GLU A 231 -20.50 -18.68 10.81
N LYS A 232 -20.22 -18.27 12.04
CA LYS A 232 -20.95 -17.20 12.70
C LYS A 232 -20.47 -15.84 12.19
N ALA A 233 -21.41 -14.93 11.98
CA ALA A 233 -21.14 -13.56 11.56
C ALA A 233 -21.97 -12.56 12.38
N GLN A 234 -21.37 -11.43 12.74
CA GLN A 234 -22.06 -10.35 13.46
C GLN A 234 -22.83 -9.46 12.49
N ILE A 235 -24.09 -9.15 12.79
CA ILE A 235 -24.87 -8.21 11.99
C ILE A 235 -24.48 -6.78 12.35
N LEU A 236 -24.07 -6.03 11.32
CA LEU A 236 -23.78 -4.61 11.43
C LEU A 236 -24.96 -3.74 10.96
N ASN A 237 -25.61 -4.15 9.86
CA ASN A 237 -26.74 -3.41 9.28
C ASN A 237 -27.64 -4.32 8.44
N LYS A 238 -28.90 -3.93 8.24
CA LYS A 238 -29.89 -4.64 7.40
C LYS A 238 -30.50 -3.69 6.38
N THR A 239 -30.66 -4.17 5.16
CA THR A 239 -31.43 -3.55 4.07
C THR A 239 -32.45 -4.55 3.55
N LYS A 240 -33.39 -4.14 2.68
CA LYS A 240 -34.48 -5.01 2.20
C LYS A 240 -34.00 -6.39 1.71
N ASN A 241 -32.90 -6.44 0.94
CA ASN A 241 -32.43 -7.68 0.30
C ASN A 241 -31.02 -8.14 0.74
N TYR A 242 -30.32 -7.34 1.54
CA TYR A 242 -28.95 -7.61 1.95
C TYR A 242 -28.70 -7.28 3.42
N ILE A 243 -27.80 -8.03 4.04
CA ILE A 243 -27.33 -7.82 5.40
C ILE A 243 -25.84 -7.53 5.38
N LYS A 244 -25.44 -6.45 6.05
CA LYS A 244 -24.04 -6.12 6.31
C LYS A 244 -23.58 -6.93 7.51
N ILE A 245 -22.55 -7.74 7.31
CA ILE A 245 -22.01 -8.66 8.31
C ILE A 245 -20.52 -8.38 8.56
N LYS A 246 -20.04 -8.72 9.76
CA LYS A 246 -18.61 -8.85 10.10
C LYS A 246 -18.30 -10.33 10.33
N ILE A 247 -17.35 -10.88 9.57
CA ILE A 247 -16.91 -12.28 9.67
C ILE A 247 -15.39 -12.38 9.49
N ASN A 248 -14.69 -13.04 10.41
CA ASN A 248 -13.22 -13.21 10.39
C ASN A 248 -12.48 -11.90 10.08
N ASN A 249 -12.87 -10.81 10.77
CA ASN A 249 -12.35 -9.46 10.60
C ASN A 249 -12.60 -8.78 9.24
N LYS A 250 -13.48 -9.37 8.39
CA LYS A 250 -13.91 -8.81 7.11
C LYS A 250 -15.33 -8.29 7.22
N ILE A 251 -15.61 -7.15 6.60
CA ILE A 251 -16.93 -6.54 6.57
C ILE A 251 -17.46 -6.57 5.13
N GLY A 252 -18.70 -7.02 4.96
CA GLY A 252 -19.36 -7.00 3.65
C GLY A 252 -20.83 -7.36 3.72
N TRP A 253 -21.46 -7.43 2.55
CA TRP A 253 -22.88 -7.69 2.38
C TRP A 253 -23.12 -9.11 1.91
N ILE A 254 -24.11 -9.77 2.52
CA ILE A 254 -24.65 -11.04 2.05
C ILE A 254 -26.11 -10.84 1.65
N LYS A 255 -26.61 -11.67 0.74
CA LYS A 255 -28.05 -11.73 0.47
C LYS A 255 -28.80 -12.29 1.66
N SER A 256 -29.99 -11.76 1.91
CA SER A 256 -30.79 -12.16 3.07
C SER A 256 -31.23 -13.63 3.04
N GLU A 257 -31.24 -14.29 1.88
CA GLU A 257 -31.58 -15.71 1.72
C GLU A 257 -30.49 -16.70 2.22
N ASN A 258 -29.29 -16.20 2.53
CA ASN A 258 -28.11 -17.04 2.80
C ASN A 258 -27.78 -17.24 4.28
N TYR A 259 -28.62 -16.75 5.20
CA TYR A 259 -28.44 -16.91 6.63
C TYR A 259 -29.63 -17.63 7.29
N LYS A 260 -29.38 -18.30 8.42
CA LYS A 260 -30.40 -18.80 9.35
C LYS A 260 -30.38 -17.98 10.62
#